data_AF-A0A0D2FTH1-F1
#
_entry.id   AF-A0A0D2FTH1-F1
#
_cell.length_a   1.000
_cell.length_b   1.000
_cell.length_c   1.000
_cell.angle_alpha   90.00
_cell.angle_beta   90.00
_cell.angle_gamma   90.00
#
_symmetry.space_group_name_H-M   'P 1'
#
loop_
_entity.id
_entity.type
_entity.pdbx_description
1 polymer ?
#
loop_
_entity_poly.entity_id
_entity_poly.type
_entity_poly.pdbx_seq_one_letter_code
_entity_poly.pdbx_strand_id
1 'polypeptide(L)'
;MVGIARARGCGTCRKRKIACGLEKPSCAQCVKSKRTCVGYRKYPIFIAHQPLKEDHQEAATQTKSGSGARARSGNPQAEYPDLNSVVVSPLSNGSHPESKKSLAPLGIQVDPNPILRQRLLEAYLDSHLSKNRVGPMQQRIWLIQIPGLPYITSALEVSMMALCLAKLGDLHRDEGFAYESLKLYRRALHELQLALWDPALMLDDQTLTACVALGMYEMSQCPNRSKHGYVSHTLGCRRLIQIRGPDAHVDGLGHAVFAHFRVQEILYALDQGEYSFLRDPLWQDVPWHKQPKTPYDCIYDFLIRAPELRNQGDMLQFLDPRNKLQLATEMIWKCWEMESELQCVYDSVEASHKGPVFWPELARNKDLHGDSEDGMLFPVAFHFPNLSMANTVIIYWAVQVILWHGMWQLYRVITELRLYFRAAARVEDGRGSPESVDDAVSTRFKFPPLEHRADFAAPCRNIFQSVEYALQENMLDQGPKCVACPLRIAYETLRVYPQFKQEVAWAERAQEMVEGRSLRLLTYYIPRR
;
A
#
# COMPACT_ATOMS: atom_id res chain seq x y z
N MET A 1 -40.24 17.54 -22.49
CA MET A 1 -39.92 16.38 -21.62
C MET A 1 -41.13 16.06 -20.78
N VAL A 2 -41.74 14.89 -20.97
CA VAL A 2 -42.90 14.44 -20.18
C VAL A 2 -42.36 13.89 -18.85
N GLY A 3 -42.70 14.53 -17.74
CA GLY A 3 -42.17 14.20 -16.41
C GLY A 3 -42.70 12.86 -15.88
N ILE A 4 -41.81 11.92 -15.62
CA ILE A 4 -42.14 10.67 -14.92
C ILE A 4 -42.49 11.03 -13.47
N ALA A 5 -43.77 10.90 -13.10
CA ALA A 5 -44.21 11.03 -11.71
C ALA A 5 -43.56 9.94 -10.84
N ARG A 6 -42.54 10.32 -10.06
CA ARG A 6 -41.81 9.38 -9.19
C ARG A 6 -42.66 9.06 -7.95
N ALA A 7 -43.02 7.79 -7.77
CA ALA A 7 -43.79 7.32 -6.62
C ALA A 7 -43.06 7.60 -5.29
N ARG A 8 -43.72 8.36 -4.40
CA ARG A 8 -43.17 8.84 -3.10
C ARG A 8 -43.25 7.82 -1.95
N GLY A 9 -43.67 6.58 -2.19
CA GLY A 9 -43.90 5.59 -1.13
C GLY A 9 -42.65 5.05 -0.44
N CYS A 10 -42.80 4.54 0.79
CA CYS A 10 -41.72 3.86 1.52
C CYS A 10 -41.27 2.57 0.80
N GLY A 11 -40.06 2.10 1.08
CA GLY A 11 -39.50 0.91 0.42
C GLY A 11 -40.38 -0.34 0.56
N THR A 12 -41.03 -0.52 1.72
CA THR A 12 -41.91 -1.66 1.99
C THR A 12 -43.18 -1.59 1.14
N CYS A 13 -43.85 -0.43 1.06
CA CYS A 13 -45.06 -0.25 0.23
C CYS A 13 -44.75 -0.33 -1.27
N ARG A 14 -43.59 0.17 -1.71
CA ARG A 14 -43.15 0.08 -3.12
C ARG A 14 -42.90 -1.37 -3.54
N LYS A 15 -42.22 -2.16 -2.70
CA LYS A 15 -42.01 -3.60 -2.96
C LYS A 15 -43.33 -4.36 -3.06
N ARG A 16 -44.33 -3.92 -2.29
CA ARG A 16 -45.70 -4.47 -2.30
C ARG A 16 -46.61 -3.91 -3.38
N LYS A 17 -46.19 -2.90 -4.15
CA LYS A 17 -46.99 -2.19 -5.16
C LYS A 17 -48.34 -1.67 -4.60
N ILE A 18 -48.34 -1.17 -3.36
CA ILE A 18 -49.53 -0.56 -2.71
C ILE A 18 -49.32 0.93 -2.43
N ALA A 19 -50.41 1.68 -2.32
CA ALA A 19 -50.38 3.08 -1.90
C ALA A 19 -49.79 3.21 -0.49
N CYS A 20 -48.95 4.23 -0.29
CA CYS A 20 -48.27 4.50 0.97
C CYS A 20 -48.89 5.74 1.62
N GLY A 21 -49.13 5.70 2.93
CA GLY A 21 -49.68 6.84 3.68
C GLY A 21 -48.71 8.01 3.90
N LEU A 22 -47.42 7.84 3.55
CA LEU A 22 -46.37 8.88 3.64
C LEU A 22 -46.04 9.40 5.06
N GLU A 23 -46.56 8.79 6.11
CA GLU A 23 -46.29 9.18 7.50
C GLU A 23 -44.87 8.77 7.95
N LYS A 24 -44.24 9.61 8.79
CA LYS A 24 -42.91 9.36 9.39
C LYS A 24 -43.05 9.19 10.90
N PRO A 25 -42.27 8.30 11.55
CA PRO A 25 -41.14 7.52 11.00
C PRO A 25 -41.57 6.25 10.24
N SER A 26 -42.82 5.79 10.40
CA SER A 26 -43.36 4.60 9.72
C SER A 26 -44.74 4.90 9.13
N CYS A 27 -45.03 4.36 7.95
CA CYS A 27 -46.32 4.60 7.29
C CYS A 27 -47.45 3.77 7.89
N ALA A 28 -48.68 4.31 7.84
CA ALA A 28 -49.87 3.66 8.41
C ALA A 28 -50.11 2.26 7.85
N GLN A 29 -49.78 2.00 6.58
CA GLN A 29 -49.95 0.68 5.97
C GLN A 29 -48.93 -0.35 6.44
N CYS A 30 -47.71 0.06 6.77
CA CYS A 30 -46.73 -0.85 7.38
C CYS A 30 -47.14 -1.19 8.81
N VAL A 31 -47.61 -0.19 9.57
CA VAL A 31 -48.11 -0.36 10.94
C VAL A 31 -49.32 -1.29 10.98
N LYS A 32 -50.36 -0.99 10.18
CA LYS A 32 -51.59 -1.79 10.13
C LYS A 32 -51.34 -3.24 9.68
N SER A 33 -50.36 -3.44 8.82
CA SER A 33 -50.00 -4.78 8.34
C SER A 33 -48.91 -5.49 9.15
N LYS A 34 -48.56 -4.96 10.34
CA LYS A 34 -47.54 -5.48 11.26
C LYS A 34 -46.19 -5.80 10.59
N ARG A 35 -45.74 -4.92 9.68
CA ARG A 35 -44.47 -5.08 8.95
C ARG A 35 -43.53 -3.92 9.23
N THR A 36 -42.24 -4.20 9.28
CA THR A 36 -41.19 -3.19 9.44
C THR A 36 -41.16 -2.25 8.23
N CYS A 37 -41.34 -0.96 8.49
CA CYS A 37 -41.23 0.08 7.47
C CYS A 37 -39.76 0.40 7.23
N VAL A 38 -39.21 0.08 6.06
CA VAL A 38 -37.80 0.38 5.71
C VAL A 38 -37.55 1.85 5.35
N GLY A 39 -38.52 2.74 5.64
CA GLY A 39 -38.42 4.17 5.42
C GLY A 39 -38.54 4.60 3.95
N TYR A 40 -38.40 5.91 3.74
CA TYR A 40 -38.48 6.57 2.43
C TYR A 40 -37.06 6.83 1.91
N ARG A 41 -36.77 6.51 0.64
CA ARG A 41 -35.47 6.85 0.05
C ARG A 41 -35.30 8.37 0.03
N LYS A 42 -34.21 8.87 0.60
CA LYS A 42 -33.70 10.22 0.31
C LYS A 42 -33.06 10.15 -1.08
N TYR A 43 -33.60 10.87 -2.06
CA TYR A 43 -32.91 11.04 -3.34
C TYR A 43 -31.76 12.02 -3.12
N PRO A 44 -30.57 11.80 -3.69
CA PRO A 44 -29.54 12.83 -3.74
C PRO A 44 -30.09 14.03 -4.52
N ILE A 45 -29.97 15.23 -3.93
CA ILE A 45 -30.26 16.50 -4.60
C ILE A 45 -29.02 16.81 -5.45
N PHE A 46 -29.16 16.78 -6.76
CA PHE A 46 -28.15 17.35 -7.66
C PHE A 46 -28.23 18.88 -7.53
N ILE A 47 -27.24 19.47 -6.87
CA ILE A 47 -27.01 20.92 -6.91
C ILE A 47 -26.01 21.15 -8.04
N ALA A 48 -26.49 21.66 -9.18
CA ALA A 48 -25.61 22.12 -10.24
C ALA A 48 -24.92 23.40 -9.77
N HIS A 49 -23.65 23.31 -9.35
CA HIS A 49 -22.82 24.49 -9.15
C HIS A 49 -22.55 25.12 -10.52
N GLN A 50 -23.15 26.29 -10.78
CA GLN A 50 -22.70 27.17 -11.85
C GLN A 50 -21.39 27.84 -11.38
N PRO A 51 -20.28 27.70 -12.12
CA PRO A 51 -19.07 28.46 -11.81
C PRO A 51 -19.34 29.95 -12.01
N LEU A 52 -18.78 30.75 -11.10
CA LEU A 52 -18.85 32.21 -11.09
C LEU A 52 -18.24 32.75 -12.39
N LYS A 53 -18.97 33.66 -13.05
CA LYS A 53 -18.47 34.45 -14.17
C LYS A 53 -17.47 35.47 -13.61
N GLU A 54 -16.21 35.33 -13.96
CA GLU A 54 -15.22 36.39 -13.79
C GLU A 54 -15.31 37.34 -14.99
N ASP A 55 -15.49 38.62 -14.67
CA ASP A 55 -15.61 39.73 -15.60
C ASP A 55 -14.29 39.98 -16.34
N HIS A 56 -14.31 39.84 -17.66
CA HIS A 56 -13.36 40.50 -18.56
C HIS A 56 -14.13 41.16 -19.73
N GLN A 57 -14.59 42.39 -19.46
CA GLN A 57 -14.64 43.51 -20.42
C GLN A 57 -13.18 43.83 -20.81
N GLU A 58 -12.72 44.14 -22.01
CA GLU A 58 -13.22 44.65 -23.31
C GLU A 58 -12.17 44.18 -24.36
N ALA A 59 -12.42 44.02 -25.66
CA ALA A 59 -12.89 45.04 -26.57
C ALA A 59 -13.51 44.44 -27.83
N ALA A 60 -14.58 45.08 -28.30
CA ALA A 60 -15.27 44.77 -29.53
C ALA A 60 -14.51 45.30 -30.75
N THR A 61 -14.51 44.53 -31.84
CA THR A 61 -14.61 45.11 -33.19
C THR A 61 -15.40 44.17 -34.09
N GLN A 62 -16.61 44.61 -34.42
CA GLN A 62 -17.48 44.01 -35.43
C GLN A 62 -16.88 44.27 -36.82
N THR A 63 -16.89 43.27 -37.71
CA THR A 63 -17.28 43.49 -39.12
C THR A 63 -17.51 42.19 -39.91
N LYS A 64 -18.80 41.97 -40.22
CA LYS A 64 -19.41 41.47 -41.47
C LYS A 64 -18.62 40.52 -42.38
N SER A 65 -19.18 39.33 -42.61
CA SER A 65 -19.55 38.77 -43.93
C SER A 65 -20.26 37.43 -43.68
N GLY A 66 -21.37 37.09 -44.32
CA GLY A 66 -21.67 37.22 -45.74
C GLY A 66 -21.61 35.83 -46.34
N SER A 67 -22.78 35.18 -46.42
CA SER A 67 -23.04 33.88 -47.03
C SER A 67 -22.46 33.73 -48.44
N GLY A 68 -21.88 32.56 -48.73
CA GLY A 68 -21.53 32.12 -50.09
C GLY A 68 -21.25 30.63 -50.15
N ALA A 69 -22.21 29.86 -50.66
CA ALA A 69 -22.15 28.42 -50.81
C ALA A 69 -21.18 27.95 -51.92
N ARG A 70 -20.57 26.77 -51.76
CA ARG A 70 -20.52 25.74 -52.82
C ARG A 70 -20.07 24.38 -52.29
N ALA A 71 -20.86 23.38 -52.68
CA ALA A 71 -20.64 21.97 -52.45
C ALA A 71 -19.41 21.45 -53.19
N ARG A 72 -18.77 20.40 -52.63
CA ARG A 72 -18.32 19.26 -53.43
C ARG A 72 -18.15 18.01 -52.56
N SER A 73 -18.71 16.94 -53.10
CA SER A 73 -18.62 15.54 -52.70
C SER A 73 -17.17 15.08 -52.54
N GLY A 74 -16.92 14.28 -51.51
CA GLY A 74 -15.68 13.56 -51.28
C GLY A 74 -15.85 12.66 -50.07
N ASN A 75 -16.09 11.38 -50.32
CA ASN A 75 -16.15 10.34 -49.30
C ASN A 75 -14.72 10.06 -48.81
N PRO A 76 -14.34 10.29 -47.54
CA PRO A 76 -13.05 9.84 -47.04
C PRO A 76 -13.25 8.50 -46.32
N GLN A 77 -12.69 7.44 -46.89
CA GLN A 77 -12.38 6.23 -46.13
C GLN A 77 -11.61 6.65 -44.88
N ALA A 78 -12.09 6.22 -43.71
CA ALA A 78 -11.39 6.42 -42.46
C ALA A 78 -10.08 5.61 -42.50
N GLU A 79 -8.96 6.29 -42.75
CA GLU A 79 -7.63 5.75 -42.47
C GLU A 79 -7.49 5.60 -40.95
N TYR A 80 -7.27 4.36 -40.52
CA TYR A 80 -6.92 4.03 -39.15
C TYR A 80 -5.51 4.55 -38.84
N PRO A 81 -5.26 5.14 -37.66
CA PRO A 81 -3.90 5.51 -37.26
C PRO A 81 -3.03 4.26 -37.06
N ASP A 82 -1.84 4.26 -37.67
CA ASP A 82 -0.86 3.19 -37.55
C ASP A 82 -0.22 3.18 -36.15
N LEU A 83 -0.71 2.26 -35.32
CA LEU A 83 -0.24 2.00 -33.96
C LEU A 83 1.20 1.43 -33.91
N ASN A 84 1.84 1.11 -35.04
CA ASN A 84 3.27 0.76 -35.04
C ASN A 84 4.17 1.94 -34.67
N SER A 85 3.67 3.19 -34.77
CA SER A 85 4.39 4.39 -34.32
C SER A 85 4.49 4.55 -32.80
N VAL A 86 3.70 3.79 -32.01
CA VAL A 86 3.68 3.90 -30.53
C VAL A 86 4.95 3.35 -29.88
N VAL A 87 5.76 2.54 -30.58
CA VAL A 87 6.81 1.72 -29.95
C VAL A 87 8.24 2.02 -30.45
N VAL A 88 8.44 2.93 -31.41
CA VAL A 88 9.80 3.25 -31.92
C VAL A 88 10.07 4.75 -31.87
N SER A 89 10.42 5.24 -30.68
CA SER A 89 11.22 6.47 -30.54
C SER A 89 12.32 6.22 -29.52
N PRO A 90 13.60 6.14 -29.92
CA PRO A 90 14.71 6.18 -28.99
C PRO A 90 14.75 7.56 -28.31
N LEU A 91 15.20 7.61 -27.06
CA LEU A 91 15.46 8.86 -26.35
C LEU A 91 16.36 9.78 -27.19
N SER A 92 15.81 10.87 -27.75
CA SER A 92 16.60 11.98 -28.29
C SER A 92 16.55 13.16 -27.34
N ASN A 93 17.73 13.60 -26.91
CA ASN A 93 17.95 14.77 -26.08
C ASN A 93 17.40 16.05 -26.73
N GLY A 94 16.72 16.86 -25.91
CA GLY A 94 16.74 18.31 -26.01
C GLY A 94 15.66 18.99 -26.85
N SER A 95 14.93 19.87 -26.16
CA SER A 95 14.27 21.13 -26.59
C SER A 95 12.74 21.15 -26.80
N HIS A 96 12.11 21.98 -25.93
CA HIS A 96 10.75 22.55 -25.89
C HIS A 96 9.50 21.63 -25.85
N PRO A 97 8.50 21.95 -24.98
CA PRO A 97 7.31 21.12 -24.79
C PRO A 97 6.24 21.44 -25.83
N GLU A 98 6.16 20.64 -26.90
CA GLU A 98 4.96 20.59 -27.74
C GLU A 98 3.83 19.81 -27.05
N SER A 99 2.60 20.31 -27.19
CA SER A 99 1.36 19.68 -26.73
C SER A 99 1.26 18.24 -27.27
N LYS A 100 1.46 17.24 -26.41
CA LYS A 100 1.38 15.83 -26.78
C LYS A 100 -0.04 15.51 -27.27
N LYS A 101 -0.20 15.22 -28.56
CA LYS A 101 -1.40 14.54 -29.07
C LYS A 101 -1.54 13.21 -28.35
N SER A 102 -2.70 12.95 -27.75
CA SER A 102 -3.02 11.65 -27.14
C SER A 102 -2.76 10.53 -28.14
N LEU A 103 -2.03 9.51 -27.70
CA LEU A 103 -1.70 8.29 -28.46
C LEU A 103 -2.95 7.43 -28.70
N ALA A 104 -4.01 7.63 -27.92
CA ALA A 104 -5.31 7.02 -28.12
C ALA A 104 -6.45 8.03 -27.89
N PRO A 105 -7.02 8.63 -28.96
CA PRO A 105 -8.20 9.47 -28.87
C PRO A 105 -9.28 8.88 -27.93
N LEU A 106 -9.84 9.73 -27.06
CA LEU A 106 -10.91 9.39 -26.13
C LEU A 106 -12.03 8.62 -26.84
N GLY A 107 -12.20 7.35 -26.48
CA GLY A 107 -13.27 6.50 -27.02
C GLY A 107 -12.82 5.40 -27.97
N ILE A 108 -11.54 5.30 -28.35
CA ILE A 108 -11.00 4.12 -29.03
C ILE A 108 -11.06 2.92 -28.07
N GLN A 109 -11.77 1.87 -28.47
CA GLN A 109 -11.67 0.58 -27.79
C GLN A 109 -10.30 0.01 -28.06
N VAL A 110 -9.57 -0.41 -27.01
CA VAL A 110 -8.38 -1.23 -27.22
C VAL A 110 -8.84 -2.54 -27.86
N ASP A 111 -8.39 -2.76 -29.10
CA ASP A 111 -8.74 -3.92 -29.91
C ASP A 111 -8.48 -5.22 -29.11
N PRO A 112 -9.44 -6.16 -29.02
CA PRO A 112 -9.24 -7.49 -28.43
C PRO A 112 -8.28 -8.38 -29.24
N ASN A 113 -7.33 -7.80 -29.97
CA ASN A 113 -6.30 -8.53 -30.69
C ASN A 113 -5.26 -9.09 -29.71
N PRO A 114 -5.04 -10.42 -29.66
CA PRO A 114 -4.03 -11.04 -28.79
C PRO A 114 -2.61 -10.44 -28.93
N ILE A 115 -2.23 -10.02 -30.13
CA ILE A 115 -0.92 -9.41 -30.40
C ILE A 115 -0.80 -8.07 -29.69
N LEU A 116 -1.85 -7.25 -29.70
CA LEU A 116 -1.86 -5.95 -29.02
C LEU A 116 -1.77 -6.14 -27.51
N ARG A 117 -2.46 -7.14 -26.95
CA ARG A 117 -2.37 -7.48 -25.52
C ARG A 117 -0.95 -7.85 -25.10
N GLN A 118 -0.31 -8.72 -25.88
CA GLN A 118 1.06 -9.15 -25.59
C GLN A 118 2.02 -7.95 -25.63
N ARG A 119 1.91 -7.08 -26.64
CA ARG A 119 2.72 -5.86 -26.74
C ARG A 119 2.49 -4.90 -25.57
N LEU A 120 1.23 -4.71 -25.15
CA LEU A 120 0.90 -3.87 -23.98
C LEU A 120 1.52 -4.42 -22.69
N LEU A 121 1.45 -5.75 -22.51
CA LEU A 121 2.07 -6.41 -21.36
C LEU A 121 3.59 -6.28 -21.41
N GLU A 122 4.23 -6.48 -22.56
CA GLU A 122 5.68 -6.31 -22.73
C GLU A 122 6.11 -4.87 -22.43
N ALA A 123 5.42 -3.88 -23.00
CA ALA A 123 5.68 -2.47 -22.73
C ALA A 123 5.48 -2.10 -21.24
N TYR A 124 4.45 -2.68 -20.60
CA TYR A 124 4.25 -2.54 -19.16
C TYR A 124 5.38 -3.18 -18.35
N LEU A 125 5.81 -4.40 -18.68
CA LEU A 125 6.91 -5.06 -17.97
C LEU A 125 8.22 -4.27 -18.11
N ASP A 126 8.52 -3.75 -19.30
CA ASP A 126 9.74 -2.95 -19.54
C ASP A 126 9.73 -1.61 -18.80
N SER A 127 8.56 -0.98 -18.66
CA SER A 127 8.39 0.28 -17.94
C SER A 127 8.16 0.13 -16.43
N HIS A 128 7.85 -1.08 -15.96
CA HIS A 128 7.54 -1.36 -14.55
C HIS A 128 8.61 -2.17 -13.83
N LEU A 129 9.43 -2.93 -14.57
CA LEU A 129 10.46 -3.81 -14.03
C LEU A 129 11.80 -3.50 -14.66
N SER A 130 12.77 -3.07 -13.85
CA SER A 130 14.16 -2.99 -14.29
C SER A 130 14.73 -4.40 -14.39
N LYS A 131 14.68 -5.03 -15.58
CA LYS A 131 15.14 -6.41 -15.84
C LYS A 131 16.55 -6.71 -15.28
N ASN A 132 17.39 -5.69 -15.13
CA ASN A 132 18.79 -5.82 -14.70
C ASN A 132 19.03 -5.61 -13.18
N ARG A 133 18.00 -5.32 -12.36
CA ARG A 133 18.21 -4.94 -10.94
C ARG A 133 17.27 -5.56 -9.92
N VAL A 134 16.41 -6.50 -10.32
CA VAL A 134 15.47 -7.12 -9.36
C VAL A 134 16.08 -8.31 -8.60
N GLY A 135 17.17 -8.91 -9.07
CA GLY A 135 17.86 -9.99 -8.32
C GLY A 135 16.90 -11.11 -7.84
N PRO A 136 17.08 -11.65 -6.63
CA PRO A 136 16.22 -12.71 -6.08
C PRO A 136 14.73 -12.35 -5.96
N MET A 137 14.35 -11.06 -5.92
CA MET A 137 12.95 -10.64 -5.91
C MET A 137 12.17 -11.07 -7.17
N GLN A 138 12.85 -11.53 -8.23
CA GLN A 138 12.21 -12.05 -9.44
C GLN A 138 11.18 -13.16 -9.14
N GLN A 139 11.40 -13.97 -8.10
CA GLN A 139 10.48 -15.03 -7.66
C GLN A 139 9.08 -14.51 -7.28
N ARG A 140 8.97 -13.25 -6.84
CA ARG A 140 7.70 -12.61 -6.43
C ARG A 140 7.01 -11.85 -7.55
N ILE A 141 7.70 -11.63 -8.66
CA ILE A 141 7.13 -10.90 -9.78
C ILE A 141 6.23 -11.85 -10.55
N TRP A 142 5.04 -12.11 -10.03
CA TRP A 142 4.05 -12.96 -10.70
C TRP A 142 3.76 -12.47 -12.13
N LEU A 143 3.91 -11.16 -12.38
CA LEU A 143 3.76 -10.53 -13.70
C LEU A 143 4.64 -11.16 -14.79
N ILE A 144 5.84 -11.66 -14.48
CA ILE A 144 6.72 -12.29 -15.48
C ILE A 144 6.26 -13.69 -15.88
N GLN A 145 5.36 -14.31 -15.10
CA GLN A 145 4.81 -15.63 -15.43
C GLN A 145 3.63 -15.53 -16.40
N ILE A 146 2.97 -14.37 -16.49
CA ILE A 146 1.76 -14.17 -17.30
C ILE A 146 1.98 -14.49 -18.80
N PRO A 147 3.08 -14.05 -19.46
CA PRO A 147 3.32 -14.38 -20.86
C PRO A 147 3.52 -15.89 -21.11
N GLY A 148 3.89 -16.65 -20.09
CA GLY A 148 4.14 -18.09 -20.18
C GLY A 148 2.91 -18.97 -19.91
N LEU A 149 1.75 -18.38 -19.61
CA LEU A 149 0.53 -19.16 -19.33
C LEU A 149 -0.02 -19.80 -20.60
N PRO A 150 -0.46 -21.07 -20.54
CA PRO A 150 -0.99 -21.78 -21.72
C PRO A 150 -2.33 -21.20 -22.21
N TYR A 151 -3.09 -20.59 -21.31
CA TYR A 151 -4.32 -19.86 -21.60
C TYR A 151 -4.50 -18.73 -20.57
N ILE A 152 -5.24 -17.69 -20.95
CA ILE A 152 -5.58 -16.58 -20.07
C ILE A 152 -7.11 -16.50 -19.93
N THR A 153 -7.60 -16.50 -18.69
CA THR A 153 -9.02 -16.34 -18.36
C THR A 153 -9.47 -14.90 -18.64
N SER A 154 -10.75 -14.71 -18.97
CA SER A 154 -11.33 -13.38 -19.22
C SER A 154 -11.09 -12.40 -18.07
N ALA A 155 -11.25 -12.87 -16.82
CA ALA A 155 -11.02 -12.05 -15.64
C ALA A 155 -9.58 -11.54 -15.54
N LEU A 156 -8.59 -12.42 -15.73
CA LEU A 156 -7.18 -12.04 -15.68
C LEU A 156 -6.82 -11.13 -16.86
N GLU A 157 -7.28 -11.46 -18.06
CA GLU A 157 -7.00 -10.69 -19.28
C GLU A 157 -7.42 -9.23 -19.13
N VAL A 158 -8.70 -9.00 -18.81
CA VAL A 158 -9.25 -7.63 -18.74
C VAL A 158 -8.65 -6.87 -17.56
N SER A 159 -8.35 -7.55 -16.44
CA SER A 159 -7.67 -6.94 -15.29
C SER A 159 -6.25 -6.47 -15.65
N MET A 160 -5.50 -7.31 -16.37
CA MET A 160 -4.15 -6.98 -16.82
C MET A 160 -4.15 -5.83 -17.82
N MET A 161 -5.07 -5.83 -18.79
CA MET A 161 -5.18 -4.71 -19.74
C MET A 161 -5.51 -3.39 -19.03
N ALA A 162 -6.43 -3.41 -18.06
CA ALA A 162 -6.75 -2.23 -17.26
C ALA A 162 -5.51 -1.70 -16.52
N LEU A 163 -4.76 -2.58 -15.86
CA LEU A 163 -3.54 -2.23 -15.12
C LEU A 163 -2.45 -1.67 -16.05
N CYS A 164 -2.20 -2.33 -17.18
CA CYS A 164 -1.19 -1.91 -18.15
C CYS A 164 -1.52 -0.52 -18.74
N LEU A 165 -2.77 -0.31 -19.18
CA LEU A 165 -3.18 0.98 -19.76
C LEU A 165 -3.16 2.11 -18.73
N ALA A 166 -3.57 1.86 -17.50
CA ALA A 166 -3.49 2.87 -16.44
C ALA A 166 -2.05 3.35 -16.25
N LYS A 167 -1.10 2.39 -16.25
CA LYS A 167 0.32 2.67 -16.05
C LYS A 167 0.98 3.36 -17.24
N LEU A 168 0.68 2.92 -18.46
CA LEU A 168 1.15 3.60 -19.67
C LEU A 168 0.52 5.00 -19.79
N GLY A 169 -0.75 5.16 -19.39
CA GLY A 169 -1.42 6.46 -19.30
C GLY A 169 -0.71 7.43 -18.37
N ASP A 170 -0.34 6.98 -17.16
CA ASP A 170 0.44 7.79 -16.21
C ASP A 170 1.83 8.15 -16.77
N LEU A 171 2.54 7.17 -17.35
CA LEU A 171 3.88 7.35 -17.91
C LEU A 171 3.91 8.35 -19.06
N HIS A 172 2.96 8.24 -19.99
CA HIS A 172 2.90 9.11 -21.17
C HIS A 172 2.10 10.39 -20.94
N ARG A 173 1.44 10.52 -19.78
CA ARG A 173 0.46 11.58 -19.46
C ARG A 173 -0.69 11.61 -20.48
N ASP A 174 -1.25 10.43 -20.76
CA ASP A 174 -2.30 10.24 -21.76
C ASP A 174 -3.67 10.00 -21.10
N GLU A 175 -4.56 11.00 -21.21
CA GLU A 175 -5.92 10.93 -20.67
C GLU A 175 -6.80 9.89 -21.38
N GLY A 176 -6.50 9.56 -22.64
CA GLY A 176 -7.22 8.54 -23.40
C GLY A 176 -6.97 7.14 -22.82
N PHE A 177 -5.70 6.81 -22.53
CA PHE A 177 -5.35 5.58 -21.83
C PHE A 177 -5.91 5.54 -20.41
N ALA A 178 -5.88 6.65 -19.68
CA ALA A 178 -6.50 6.73 -18.36
C ALA A 178 -8.02 6.43 -18.43
N TYR A 179 -8.73 7.03 -19.38
CA TYR A 179 -10.16 6.82 -19.57
C TYR A 179 -10.50 5.37 -19.97
N GLU A 180 -9.73 4.79 -20.89
CA GLU A 180 -9.96 3.42 -21.36
C GLU A 180 -9.60 2.39 -20.28
N SER A 181 -8.54 2.63 -19.52
CA SER A 181 -8.17 1.80 -18.36
C SER A 181 -9.31 1.71 -17.33
N LEU A 182 -10.03 2.82 -17.09
CA LEU A 182 -11.17 2.86 -16.17
C LEU A 182 -12.38 2.07 -16.71
N LYS A 183 -12.60 2.05 -18.03
CA LYS A 183 -13.64 1.19 -18.61
C LYS A 183 -13.28 -0.28 -18.45
N LEU A 184 -12.04 -0.65 -18.78
CA LEU A 184 -11.57 -2.02 -18.62
C LEU A 184 -11.61 -2.46 -17.16
N TYR A 185 -11.23 -1.58 -16.22
CA TYR A 185 -11.35 -1.84 -14.79
C TYR A 185 -12.80 -2.20 -14.38
N ARG A 186 -13.79 -1.43 -14.84
CA ARG A 186 -15.21 -1.74 -14.57
C ARG A 186 -15.66 -3.06 -15.19
N ARG A 187 -15.17 -3.38 -16.40
CA ARG A 187 -15.43 -4.68 -17.03
C ARG A 187 -14.76 -5.82 -16.26
N ALA A 188 -13.51 -5.64 -15.85
CA ALA A 188 -12.76 -6.62 -15.08
C ALA A 188 -13.44 -6.97 -13.76
N LEU A 189 -14.04 -6.00 -13.06
CA LEU A 189 -14.86 -6.27 -11.88
C LEU A 189 -16.03 -7.23 -12.19
N HIS A 190 -16.68 -7.07 -13.35
CA HIS A 190 -17.74 -7.96 -13.79
C HIS A 190 -17.22 -9.36 -14.16
N GLU A 191 -16.14 -9.44 -14.93
CA GLU A 191 -15.52 -10.71 -15.33
C GLU A 191 -15.00 -11.50 -14.11
N LEU A 192 -14.39 -10.81 -13.14
CA LEU A 192 -13.98 -11.42 -11.87
C LEU A 192 -15.19 -11.95 -11.09
N GLN A 193 -16.28 -11.20 -11.03
CA GLN A 193 -17.52 -11.66 -10.37
C GLN A 193 -18.09 -12.93 -11.03
N LEU A 194 -18.04 -13.02 -12.36
CA LEU A 194 -18.46 -14.23 -13.09
C LEU A 194 -17.55 -15.41 -12.78
N ALA A 195 -16.23 -15.22 -12.81
CA ALA A 195 -15.26 -16.26 -12.45
C ALA A 195 -15.44 -16.76 -11.01
N LEU A 196 -15.79 -15.88 -10.07
CA LEU A 196 -16.08 -16.24 -8.68
C LEU A 196 -17.39 -17.02 -8.50
N TRP A 197 -18.33 -16.93 -9.44
CA TRP A 197 -19.58 -17.71 -9.41
C TRP A 197 -19.49 -19.04 -10.14
N ASP A 198 -18.44 -19.25 -10.95
CA ASP A 198 -18.20 -20.51 -11.64
C ASP A 198 -17.40 -21.46 -10.74
N PRO A 199 -17.95 -22.64 -10.37
CA PRO A 199 -17.24 -23.62 -9.55
C PRO A 199 -15.91 -24.10 -10.14
N ALA A 200 -15.73 -24.05 -11.47
CA ALA A 200 -14.50 -24.44 -12.13
C ALA A 200 -13.41 -23.35 -12.07
N LEU A 201 -13.80 -22.08 -11.98
CA LEU A 201 -12.87 -20.94 -12.04
C LEU A 201 -12.62 -20.29 -10.68
N MET A 202 -13.54 -20.41 -9.72
CA MET A 202 -13.49 -19.70 -8.44
C MET A 202 -12.17 -19.91 -7.69
N LEU A 203 -11.61 -21.12 -7.77
CA LEU A 203 -10.35 -21.49 -7.11
C LEU A 203 -9.15 -21.54 -8.06
N ASP A 204 -9.30 -21.12 -9.32
CA ASP A 204 -8.20 -21.07 -10.30
C ASP A 204 -7.18 -19.97 -9.93
N ASP A 205 -5.89 -20.23 -10.17
CA ASP A 205 -4.79 -19.30 -9.91
C ASP A 205 -5.02 -17.94 -10.57
N GLN A 206 -5.57 -17.96 -11.79
CA GLN A 206 -5.82 -16.75 -12.56
C GLN A 206 -6.93 -15.90 -11.96
N THR A 207 -7.91 -16.49 -11.26
CA THR A 207 -8.95 -15.75 -10.54
C THR A 207 -8.39 -14.98 -9.36
N LEU A 208 -7.50 -15.61 -8.56
CA LEU A 208 -6.75 -14.91 -7.52
C LEU A 208 -5.85 -13.83 -8.12
N THR A 209 -5.14 -14.16 -9.20
CA THR A 209 -4.24 -13.23 -9.92
C THR A 209 -4.99 -11.99 -10.43
N ALA A 210 -6.18 -12.17 -11.01
CA ALA A 210 -7.03 -11.07 -11.44
C ALA A 210 -7.43 -10.17 -10.26
N CYS A 211 -7.78 -10.75 -9.12
CA CYS A 211 -8.11 -10.00 -7.92
C CYS A 211 -6.92 -9.16 -7.41
N VAL A 212 -5.70 -9.74 -7.41
CA VAL A 212 -4.45 -9.03 -7.06
C VAL A 212 -4.14 -7.91 -8.06
N ALA A 213 -4.32 -8.15 -9.36
CA ALA A 213 -4.11 -7.14 -10.40
C ALA A 213 -5.06 -5.94 -10.22
N LEU A 214 -6.33 -6.17 -9.87
CA LEU A 214 -7.29 -5.11 -9.56
C LEU A 214 -6.97 -4.39 -8.24
N GLY A 215 -6.43 -5.10 -7.24
CA GLY A 215 -5.85 -4.48 -6.05
C GLY A 215 -4.71 -3.52 -6.39
N MET A 216 -3.81 -3.92 -7.29
CA MET A 216 -2.74 -3.04 -7.80
C MET A 216 -3.28 -1.84 -8.59
N TYR A 217 -4.35 -2.03 -9.37
CA TYR A 217 -5.04 -0.95 -10.05
C TYR A 217 -5.57 0.07 -9.03
N GLU A 218 -6.34 -0.39 -8.03
CA GLU A 218 -6.88 0.46 -6.96
C GLU A 218 -5.79 1.20 -6.19
N MET A 219 -4.67 0.55 -5.88
CA MET A 219 -3.52 1.16 -5.19
C MET A 219 -2.91 2.32 -5.99
N SER A 220 -2.83 2.17 -7.31
CA SER A 220 -2.19 3.16 -8.19
C SER A 220 -3.13 4.27 -8.65
N GLN A 221 -4.39 3.93 -8.97
CA GLN A 221 -5.33 4.85 -9.59
C GLN A 221 -6.35 5.45 -8.63
N CYS A 222 -6.70 4.75 -7.55
CA CYS A 222 -7.73 5.15 -6.58
C CYS A 222 -8.99 5.73 -7.25
N PRO A 223 -9.66 5.00 -8.17
CA PRO A 223 -10.77 5.52 -8.97
C PRO A 223 -11.92 6.08 -8.13
N ASN A 224 -12.14 5.53 -6.94
CA ASN A 224 -13.16 5.97 -5.98
C ASN A 224 -12.66 7.05 -5.00
N ARG A 225 -11.48 7.63 -5.25
CA ARG A 225 -10.81 8.64 -4.39
C ARG A 225 -10.83 8.25 -2.90
N SER A 226 -10.56 6.98 -2.63
CA SER A 226 -10.53 6.41 -1.29
C SER A 226 -9.76 5.10 -1.28
N LYS A 227 -9.38 4.64 -0.09
CA LYS A 227 -8.74 3.32 0.09
C LYS A 227 -9.71 2.13 0.06
N HIS A 228 -11.03 2.36 -0.03
CA HIS A 228 -12.03 1.30 0.14
C HIS A 228 -11.93 0.19 -0.92
N GLY A 229 -11.67 0.55 -2.19
CA GLY A 229 -11.50 -0.44 -3.26
C GLY A 229 -10.31 -1.36 -3.01
N TYR A 230 -9.14 -0.77 -2.72
CA TYR A 230 -7.93 -1.52 -2.33
C TYR A 230 -8.16 -2.44 -1.13
N VAL A 231 -8.79 -1.95 -0.06
CA VAL A 231 -9.11 -2.75 1.12
C VAL A 231 -10.05 -3.91 0.76
N SER A 232 -11.05 -3.67 -0.10
CA SER A 232 -12.01 -4.70 -0.51
C SER A 232 -11.33 -5.82 -1.30
N HIS A 233 -10.42 -5.47 -2.24
CA HIS A 233 -9.60 -6.46 -2.95
C HIS A 233 -8.63 -7.20 -2.01
N THR A 234 -8.04 -6.50 -1.04
CA THR A 234 -7.15 -7.13 -0.03
C THR A 234 -7.92 -8.20 0.76
N LEU A 235 -9.10 -7.86 1.28
CA LEU A 235 -9.95 -8.80 2.00
C LEU A 235 -10.47 -9.95 1.10
N GLY A 236 -10.77 -9.65 -0.17
CA GLY A 236 -11.15 -10.66 -1.16
C GLY A 236 -10.02 -11.65 -1.44
N CYS A 237 -8.79 -11.16 -1.69
CA CYS A 237 -7.60 -11.99 -1.89
C CYS A 237 -7.29 -12.84 -0.65
N ARG A 238 -7.34 -12.25 0.55
CA ARG A 238 -7.22 -12.98 1.82
C ARG A 238 -8.19 -14.16 1.86
N ARG A 239 -9.47 -13.90 1.57
CA ARG A 239 -10.49 -14.95 1.62
C ARG A 239 -10.25 -16.04 0.56
N LEU A 240 -9.88 -15.66 -0.66
CA LEU A 240 -9.56 -16.59 -1.74
C LEU A 240 -8.39 -17.50 -1.38
N ILE A 241 -7.30 -16.94 -0.83
CA ILE A 241 -6.15 -17.73 -0.37
C ILE A 241 -6.57 -18.71 0.71
N GLN A 242 -7.32 -18.26 1.72
CA GLN A 242 -7.79 -19.13 2.80
C GLN A 242 -8.66 -20.30 2.31
N ILE A 243 -9.56 -20.09 1.35
CA ILE A 243 -10.42 -21.18 0.83
C ILE A 243 -9.68 -22.12 -0.12
N ARG A 244 -8.66 -21.63 -0.82
CA ARG A 244 -7.78 -22.46 -1.66
C ARG A 244 -6.88 -23.38 -0.83
N GLY A 245 -6.55 -22.96 0.39
CA GLY A 245 -5.66 -23.68 1.28
C GLY A 245 -4.18 -23.53 0.90
N PRO A 246 -3.25 -23.86 1.80
CA PRO A 246 -1.82 -23.63 1.63
C PRO A 246 -1.20 -24.45 0.49
N ASP A 247 -1.70 -25.66 0.25
CA ASP A 247 -1.19 -26.56 -0.80
C ASP A 247 -1.35 -25.97 -2.21
N ALA A 248 -2.36 -25.11 -2.42
CA ALA A 248 -2.58 -24.39 -3.66
C ALA A 248 -1.57 -23.26 -3.93
N HIS A 249 -0.58 -23.08 -3.04
CA HIS A 249 0.42 -22.00 -3.09
C HIS A 249 1.85 -22.51 -2.96
N VAL A 250 2.08 -23.80 -3.25
CA VAL A 250 3.41 -24.43 -3.14
C VAL A 250 4.30 -24.16 -4.37
N ASP A 251 3.70 -23.98 -5.56
CA ASP A 251 4.43 -23.66 -6.80
C ASP A 251 3.62 -22.82 -7.79
N GLY A 252 4.22 -22.59 -8.96
CA GLY A 252 3.58 -21.95 -10.11
C GLY A 252 3.12 -20.52 -9.85
N LEU A 253 2.03 -20.15 -10.54
CA LEU A 253 1.41 -18.84 -10.43
C LEU A 253 0.81 -18.64 -9.03
N GLY A 254 0.15 -19.66 -8.49
CA GLY A 254 -0.41 -19.67 -7.14
C GLY A 254 0.61 -19.28 -6.06
N HIS A 255 1.84 -19.81 -6.11
CA HIS A 255 2.91 -19.45 -5.19
C HIS A 255 3.39 -18.00 -5.39
N ALA A 256 3.69 -17.60 -6.63
CA ALA A 256 4.22 -16.26 -6.88
C ALA A 256 3.25 -15.15 -6.47
N VAL A 257 1.94 -15.36 -6.73
CA VAL A 257 0.88 -14.43 -6.32
C VAL A 257 0.68 -14.45 -4.81
N PHE A 258 0.75 -15.62 -4.17
CA PHE A 258 0.74 -15.71 -2.70
C PHE A 258 1.92 -14.95 -2.09
N ALA A 259 3.15 -15.17 -2.55
CA ALA A 259 4.34 -14.51 -2.03
C ALA A 259 4.31 -12.98 -2.19
N HIS A 260 3.68 -12.49 -3.27
CA HIS A 260 3.39 -11.06 -3.45
C HIS A 260 2.31 -10.56 -2.48
N PHE A 261 1.16 -11.23 -2.44
CA PHE A 261 0.03 -10.83 -1.60
C PHE A 261 0.37 -10.92 -0.10
N ARG A 262 1.22 -11.88 0.29
CA ARG A 262 1.67 -12.05 1.67
C ARG A 262 2.18 -10.74 2.26
N VAL A 263 3.00 -9.98 1.52
CA VAL A 263 3.47 -8.66 1.95
C VAL A 263 2.30 -7.69 2.18
N GLN A 264 1.36 -7.63 1.24
CA GLN A 264 0.19 -6.75 1.36
C GLN A 264 -0.67 -7.07 2.59
N GLU A 265 -0.92 -8.35 2.83
CA GLU A 265 -1.69 -8.82 3.99
C GLU A 265 -1.00 -8.48 5.31
N ILE A 266 0.32 -8.68 5.41
CA ILE A 266 1.09 -8.39 6.62
C ILE A 266 1.03 -6.90 6.93
N LEU A 267 1.26 -6.06 5.92
CA LEU A 267 1.21 -4.60 6.09
C LEU A 267 -0.21 -4.13 6.44
N TYR A 268 -1.24 -4.73 5.86
CA TYR A 268 -2.62 -4.43 6.22
C TYR A 268 -2.93 -4.83 7.67
N ALA A 269 -2.55 -6.03 8.10
CA ALA A 269 -2.75 -6.49 9.48
C ALA A 269 -2.00 -5.61 10.48
N LEU A 270 -0.78 -5.17 10.13
CA LEU A 270 0.00 -4.20 10.91
C LEU A 270 -0.72 -2.85 11.03
N ASP A 271 -1.21 -2.30 9.92
CA ASP A 271 -1.96 -1.03 9.93
C ASP A 271 -3.26 -1.14 10.72
N GLN A 272 -3.95 -2.30 10.69
CA GLN A 272 -5.16 -2.51 11.48
C GLN A 272 -4.86 -2.78 12.97
N GLY A 273 -3.72 -3.39 13.29
CA GLY A 273 -3.42 -3.94 14.62
C GLY A 273 -4.08 -5.30 14.86
N GLU A 274 -4.33 -6.06 13.79
CA GLU A 274 -5.10 -7.31 13.82
C GLU A 274 -4.22 -8.55 13.62
N TYR A 275 -4.75 -9.70 14.03
CA TYR A 275 -4.16 -11.01 13.76
C TYR A 275 -4.21 -11.33 12.26
N SER A 276 -3.10 -11.86 11.71
CA SER A 276 -3.07 -12.40 10.36
C SER A 276 -3.00 -13.94 10.37
N PHE A 277 -3.80 -14.57 9.52
CA PHE A 277 -3.78 -16.03 9.31
C PHE A 277 -2.40 -16.56 8.85
N LEU A 278 -1.58 -15.68 8.26
CA LEU A 278 -0.20 -16.00 7.86
C LEU A 278 0.73 -16.31 9.05
N ARG A 279 0.28 -16.06 10.28
CA ARG A 279 0.99 -16.47 11.50
C ARG A 279 0.85 -17.97 11.77
N ASP A 280 -0.21 -18.62 11.28
CA ASP A 280 -0.42 -20.04 11.56
C ASP A 280 0.73 -20.86 10.97
N PRO A 281 1.26 -21.88 11.69
CA PRO A 281 2.41 -22.66 11.23
C PRO A 281 2.23 -23.26 9.84
N LEU A 282 0.99 -23.67 9.51
CA LEU A 282 0.62 -24.20 8.21
C LEU A 282 0.95 -23.24 7.06
N TRP A 283 0.71 -21.93 7.23
CA TRP A 283 0.99 -20.90 6.23
C TRP A 283 2.44 -20.45 6.23
N GLN A 284 3.18 -20.72 7.31
CA GLN A 284 4.61 -20.42 7.40
C GLN A 284 5.50 -21.51 6.81
N ASP A 285 5.00 -22.73 6.67
CA ASP A 285 5.77 -23.89 6.20
C ASP A 285 5.33 -24.36 4.81
N VAL A 286 4.07 -24.77 4.66
CA VAL A 286 3.58 -25.49 3.47
C VAL A 286 3.82 -24.74 2.15
N PRO A 287 3.47 -23.45 1.99
CA PRO A 287 3.71 -22.72 0.74
C PRO A 287 5.19 -22.64 0.33
N TRP A 288 6.12 -22.89 1.24
CA TRP A 288 7.56 -22.72 1.06
C TRP A 288 8.32 -24.06 0.87
N HIS A 289 7.60 -25.19 0.80
CA HIS A 289 8.21 -26.51 0.65
C HIS A 289 9.05 -26.67 -0.62
N LYS A 290 8.58 -26.14 -1.77
CA LYS A 290 9.32 -26.21 -3.05
C LYS A 290 10.24 -25.01 -3.27
N GLN A 291 9.83 -23.84 -2.77
CA GLN A 291 10.58 -22.60 -2.89
C GLN A 291 10.84 -22.04 -1.49
N PRO A 292 12.07 -22.16 -0.95
CA PRO A 292 12.35 -21.73 0.40
C PRO A 292 12.26 -20.20 0.53
N LYS A 293 11.91 -19.75 1.73
CA LYS A 293 11.85 -18.33 2.08
C LYS A 293 13.18 -17.63 1.78
N THR A 294 13.09 -16.46 1.15
CA THR A 294 14.22 -15.54 1.03
C THR A 294 14.48 -14.81 2.36
N PRO A 295 15.66 -14.21 2.59
CA PRO A 295 15.87 -13.36 3.77
C PRO A 295 14.82 -12.25 3.90
N TYR A 296 14.37 -11.70 2.77
CA TYR A 296 13.25 -10.76 2.70
C TYR A 296 11.92 -11.36 3.21
N ASP A 297 11.59 -12.62 2.89
CA ASP A 297 10.41 -13.31 3.48
C ASP A 297 10.51 -13.44 5.00
N CYS A 298 11.69 -13.88 5.46
CA CYS A 298 11.97 -14.11 6.87
C CYS A 298 11.86 -12.81 7.66
N ILE A 299 12.37 -11.69 7.15
CA ILE A 299 12.23 -10.37 7.82
C ILE A 299 10.74 -9.99 7.97
N TYR A 300 9.90 -10.27 6.97
CA TYR A 300 8.46 -10.05 7.07
C TYR A 300 7.76 -10.97 8.08
N ASP A 301 8.31 -12.15 8.40
CA ASP A 301 7.74 -13.00 9.47
C ASP A 301 7.79 -12.32 10.84
N PHE A 302 8.74 -11.40 11.08
CA PHE A 302 8.78 -10.60 12.30
C PHE A 302 7.65 -9.56 12.34
N LEU A 303 7.32 -8.93 11.22
CA LEU A 303 6.22 -7.96 11.13
C LEU A 303 4.85 -8.61 11.40
N ILE A 304 4.67 -9.90 11.06
CA ILE A 304 3.46 -10.66 11.39
C ILE A 304 3.21 -10.69 12.92
N ARG A 305 4.27 -10.70 13.73
CA ARG A 305 4.20 -10.77 15.20
C ARG A 305 3.98 -9.41 15.86
N ALA A 306 4.23 -8.30 15.16
CA ALA A 306 4.19 -6.96 15.73
C ALA A 306 2.83 -6.53 16.31
N PRO A 307 1.66 -6.84 15.69
CA PRO A 307 0.36 -6.50 16.29
C PRO A 307 0.13 -7.11 17.67
N GLU A 308 0.58 -8.36 17.90
CA GLU A 308 0.46 -9.01 19.22
C GLU A 308 1.30 -8.28 20.27
N LEU A 309 2.58 -8.00 19.96
CA LEU A 309 3.47 -7.27 20.87
C LEU A 309 2.93 -5.88 21.20
N ARG A 310 2.37 -5.18 20.21
CA ARG A 310 1.72 -3.89 20.40
C ARG A 310 0.52 -4.01 21.34
N ASN A 311 -0.37 -4.95 21.10
CA ASN A 311 -1.55 -5.17 21.93
C ASN A 311 -1.17 -5.51 23.38
N GLN A 312 -0.12 -6.31 23.59
CA GLN A 312 0.43 -6.58 24.92
C GLN A 312 1.00 -5.31 25.58
N GLY A 313 1.71 -4.48 24.81
CA GLY A 313 2.21 -3.19 25.28
C GLY A 313 1.09 -2.24 25.72
N ASP A 314 0.02 -2.14 24.94
CA ASP A 314 -1.16 -1.33 25.25
C ASP A 314 -1.89 -1.83 26.51
N MET A 315 -1.83 -3.14 26.81
CA MET A 315 -2.40 -3.70 28.05
C MET A 315 -1.63 -3.29 29.30
N LEU A 316 -0.31 -3.04 29.22
CA LEU A 316 0.52 -2.74 30.38
C LEU A 316 -0.06 -1.58 31.21
N GLN A 317 -0.58 -0.53 30.58
CA GLN A 317 -1.11 0.64 31.29
C GLN A 317 -2.29 0.33 32.22
N PHE A 318 -3.01 -0.78 32.00
CA PHE A 318 -4.19 -1.19 32.77
C PHE A 318 -3.89 -2.23 33.85
N LEU A 319 -2.66 -2.78 33.88
CA LEU A 319 -2.28 -3.81 34.85
C LEU A 319 -1.79 -3.18 36.16
N ASP A 320 -2.07 -3.86 37.28
CA ASP A 320 -1.44 -3.57 38.56
C ASP A 320 0.08 -3.82 38.50
N PRO A 321 0.88 -3.24 39.41
CA PRO A 321 2.33 -3.29 39.33
C PRO A 321 2.94 -4.71 39.26
N ARG A 322 2.31 -5.72 39.88
CA ARG A 322 2.84 -7.10 39.85
C ARG A 322 2.60 -7.74 38.49
N ASN A 323 1.38 -7.66 37.98
CA ASN A 323 1.04 -8.18 36.66
C ASN A 323 1.75 -7.41 35.54
N LYS A 324 1.94 -6.09 35.69
CA LYS A 324 2.73 -5.27 34.78
C LYS A 324 4.19 -5.73 34.73
N LEU A 325 4.81 -6.01 35.89
CA LEU A 325 6.16 -6.54 35.95
C LEU A 325 6.28 -7.89 35.25
N GLN A 326 5.34 -8.80 35.50
CA GLN A 326 5.33 -10.12 34.87
C GLN A 326 5.25 -10.00 33.35
N LEU A 327 4.25 -9.29 32.82
CA LEU A 327 4.07 -9.14 31.38
C LEU A 327 5.27 -8.42 30.73
N ALA A 328 5.76 -7.34 31.32
CA ALA A 328 6.92 -6.62 30.79
C ALA A 328 8.19 -7.51 30.76
N THR A 329 8.39 -8.35 31.77
CA THR A 329 9.51 -9.31 31.83
C THR A 329 9.41 -10.33 30.69
N GLU A 330 8.23 -10.94 30.50
CA GLU A 330 7.97 -11.89 29.42
C GLU A 330 8.20 -11.25 28.03
N MET A 331 7.70 -10.02 27.84
CA MET A 331 7.88 -9.27 26.60
C MET A 331 9.35 -8.94 26.33
N ILE A 332 10.13 -8.52 27.33
CA ILE A 332 11.55 -8.21 27.16
C ILE A 332 12.33 -9.42 26.63
N TRP A 333 12.11 -10.60 27.22
CA TRP A 333 12.80 -11.82 26.78
C TRP A 333 12.40 -12.21 25.35
N LYS A 334 11.12 -12.12 25.01
CA LYS A 334 10.63 -12.36 23.64
C LYS A 334 11.24 -11.37 22.64
N CYS A 335 11.38 -10.10 23.02
CA CYS A 335 12.03 -9.11 22.15
C CYS A 335 13.52 -9.40 21.92
N TRP A 336 14.24 -9.85 22.95
CA TRP A 336 15.65 -10.26 22.81
C TRP A 336 15.82 -11.50 21.93
N GLU A 337 14.93 -12.48 22.03
CA GLU A 337 14.90 -13.64 21.15
C GLU A 337 14.67 -13.21 19.69
N MET A 338 13.64 -12.39 19.45
CA MET A 338 13.35 -11.86 18.12
C MET A 338 14.49 -11.02 17.54
N GLU A 339 15.19 -10.25 18.37
CA GLU A 339 16.34 -9.45 17.95
C GLU A 339 17.50 -10.34 17.52
N SER A 340 17.77 -11.40 18.28
CA SER A 340 18.82 -12.38 17.93
C SER A 340 18.47 -13.10 16.62
N GLU A 341 17.22 -13.55 16.46
CA GLU A 341 16.75 -14.19 15.22
C GLU A 341 16.87 -13.25 14.02
N LEU A 342 16.44 -11.99 14.18
CA LEU A 342 16.50 -10.97 13.13
C LEU A 342 17.94 -10.65 12.73
N GLN A 343 18.85 -10.56 13.70
CA GLN A 343 20.27 -10.36 13.45
C GLN A 343 20.88 -11.53 12.67
N CYS A 344 20.56 -12.78 13.04
CA CYS A 344 21.03 -13.95 12.29
C CYS A 344 20.59 -13.94 10.82
N VAL A 345 19.38 -13.47 10.52
CA VAL A 345 18.92 -13.32 9.13
C VAL A 345 19.76 -12.27 8.40
N TYR A 346 20.06 -11.14 9.04
CA TYR A 346 20.87 -10.08 8.45
C TYR A 346 22.33 -10.51 8.22
N ASP A 347 22.94 -11.18 9.20
CA ASP A 347 24.29 -11.73 9.09
C ASP A 347 24.39 -12.72 7.91
N SER A 348 23.34 -13.52 7.69
CA SER A 348 23.26 -14.41 6.53
C SER A 348 23.19 -13.64 5.20
N VAL A 349 22.54 -12.48 5.17
CA VAL A 349 22.50 -11.63 3.96
C VAL A 349 23.90 -11.12 3.67
N GLU A 350 24.60 -10.57 4.67
CA GLU A 350 25.96 -10.07 4.52
C GLU A 350 26.94 -11.17 4.09
N ALA A 351 26.88 -12.35 4.72
CA ALA A 351 27.73 -13.48 4.38
C ALA A 351 27.50 -14.00 2.95
N SER A 352 26.26 -13.89 2.43
CA SER A 352 25.90 -14.36 1.09
C SER A 352 26.29 -13.39 -0.04
N HIS A 353 26.57 -12.12 0.29
CA HIS A 353 26.85 -11.08 -0.70
C HIS A 353 28.35 -10.77 -0.79
N LYS A 354 28.87 -10.61 -2.01
CA LYS A 354 30.26 -10.19 -2.20
C LYS A 354 30.35 -8.66 -2.09
N GLY A 355 30.86 -8.18 -0.97
CA GLY A 355 31.03 -6.74 -0.70
C GLY A 355 29.93 -6.19 0.21
N PRO A 356 29.90 -4.87 0.43
CA PRO A 356 28.96 -4.25 1.35
C PRO A 356 27.52 -4.33 0.82
N VAL A 357 26.57 -4.63 1.71
CA VAL A 357 25.14 -4.67 1.36
C VAL A 357 24.53 -3.28 1.11
N PHE A 358 25.19 -2.23 1.61
CA PHE A 358 24.93 -0.83 1.30
C PHE A 358 26.20 0.00 1.52
N TRP A 359 26.30 1.18 0.90
CA TRP A 359 27.41 2.11 1.11
C TRP A 359 26.94 3.56 1.08
N PRO A 360 27.65 4.48 1.77
CA PRO A 360 27.34 5.89 1.75
C PRO A 360 27.84 6.59 0.47
N GLU A 361 27.01 7.47 -0.09
CA GLU A 361 27.38 8.46 -1.12
C GLU A 361 26.86 9.85 -0.71
N LEU A 362 27.45 10.92 -1.25
CA LEU A 362 26.94 12.28 -0.99
C LEU A 362 25.53 12.44 -1.56
N ALA A 363 24.62 12.94 -0.71
CA ALA A 363 23.25 13.24 -1.11
C ALA A 363 23.23 14.34 -2.18
N ARG A 364 22.38 14.18 -3.19
CA ARG A 364 22.29 15.10 -4.33
C ARG A 364 20.92 15.74 -4.45
N ASN A 365 19.90 15.13 -3.86
CA ASN A 365 18.52 15.57 -4.02
C ASN A 365 18.19 16.72 -3.05
N LYS A 366 18.35 17.96 -3.52
CA LYS A 366 18.08 19.16 -2.74
C LYS A 366 16.62 19.29 -2.28
N ASP A 367 15.68 18.77 -3.05
CA ASP A 367 14.24 18.88 -2.77
C ASP A 367 13.86 18.19 -1.43
N LEU A 368 14.59 17.14 -1.04
CA LEU A 368 14.39 16.47 0.25
C LEU A 368 14.84 17.34 1.44
N HIS A 369 15.85 18.18 1.25
CA HIS A 369 16.46 18.96 2.33
C HIS A 369 15.77 20.29 2.58
N GLY A 370 15.08 20.85 1.59
CA GLY A 370 14.47 22.19 1.65
C GLY A 370 15.51 23.31 1.71
N ASP A 371 15.04 24.56 1.78
CA ASP A 371 15.89 25.76 1.81
C ASP A 371 16.39 26.07 3.23
N SER A 372 17.03 25.08 3.89
CA SER A 372 17.60 25.30 5.22
C SER A 372 18.95 26.02 5.12
N GLU A 373 19.09 27.14 5.84
CA GLU A 373 20.36 27.86 6.00
C GLU A 373 21.41 27.04 6.78
N ASP A 374 20.97 26.06 7.57
CA ASP A 374 21.83 25.20 8.43
C ASP A 374 22.48 24.02 7.68
N GLY A 375 22.22 23.88 6.37
CA GLY A 375 22.75 22.80 5.55
C GLY A 375 21.88 21.54 5.50
N MET A 376 22.38 20.48 4.84
CA MET A 376 21.63 19.24 4.65
C MET A 376 21.61 18.40 5.94
N LEU A 377 20.42 18.14 6.50
CA LEU A 377 20.23 17.26 7.66
C LEU A 377 20.85 15.87 7.46
N PHE A 378 20.73 15.32 6.25
CA PHE A 378 21.35 14.06 5.85
C PHE A 378 22.28 14.32 4.65
N PRO A 379 23.56 14.65 4.86
CA PRO A 379 24.49 14.94 3.76
C PRO A 379 24.91 13.68 2.98
N VAL A 380 24.51 12.51 3.46
CA VAL A 380 24.83 11.19 2.91
C VAL A 380 23.56 10.42 2.61
N ALA A 381 23.47 9.88 1.40
CA ALA A 381 22.46 8.91 1.00
C ALA A 381 23.06 7.50 0.95
N PHE A 382 22.29 6.50 1.35
CA PHE A 382 22.68 5.10 1.25
C PHE A 382 22.32 4.52 -0.11
N HIS A 383 23.32 3.89 -0.72
CA HIS A 383 23.22 3.21 -1.99
C HIS A 383 23.32 1.70 -1.78
N PHE A 384 22.68 0.95 -2.67
CA PHE A 384 22.58 -0.51 -2.57
C PHE A 384 23.01 -1.17 -3.89
N PRO A 385 23.51 -2.42 -3.83
CA PRO A 385 23.91 -3.18 -5.01
C PRO A 385 22.78 -3.29 -6.04
N ASN A 386 21.55 -3.47 -5.57
CA ASN A 386 20.35 -3.58 -6.37
C ASN A 386 19.10 -3.37 -5.51
N LEU A 387 17.93 -3.32 -6.17
CA LEU A 387 16.67 -3.02 -5.50
C LEU A 387 16.22 -4.15 -4.56
N SER A 388 16.61 -5.40 -4.80
CA SER A 388 16.33 -6.52 -3.87
C SER A 388 17.07 -6.36 -2.57
N MET A 389 18.34 -5.95 -2.62
CA MET A 389 19.13 -5.68 -1.42
C MET A 389 18.56 -4.49 -0.66
N ALA A 390 18.24 -3.39 -1.37
CA ALA A 390 17.58 -2.24 -0.77
C ALA A 390 16.28 -2.62 -0.05
N ASN A 391 15.38 -3.36 -0.70
CA ASN A 391 14.13 -3.82 -0.08
C ASN A 391 14.38 -4.64 1.18
N THR A 392 15.36 -5.54 1.15
CA THR A 392 15.69 -6.43 2.27
C THR A 392 16.25 -5.65 3.45
N VAL A 393 17.26 -4.79 3.22
CA VAL A 393 17.93 -4.04 4.28
C VAL A 393 17.02 -2.96 4.87
N ILE A 394 16.26 -2.25 4.02
CA ILE A 394 15.37 -1.18 4.49
C ILE A 394 14.22 -1.74 5.32
N ILE A 395 13.64 -2.90 4.94
CA ILE A 395 12.60 -3.53 5.79
C ILE A 395 13.19 -4.11 7.09
N TYR A 396 14.44 -4.59 7.07
CA TYR A 396 15.14 -5.02 8.28
C TYR A 396 15.27 -3.86 9.27
N TRP A 397 15.70 -2.68 8.80
CA TRP A 397 15.73 -1.49 9.66
C TRP A 397 14.34 -1.12 10.16
N ALA A 398 13.27 -1.27 9.36
CA ALA A 398 11.92 -0.99 9.82
C ALA A 398 11.47 -1.94 10.95
N VAL A 399 11.84 -3.22 10.88
CA VAL A 399 11.61 -4.17 11.98
C VAL A 399 12.43 -3.78 13.21
N GLN A 400 13.70 -3.39 13.04
CA GLN A 400 14.52 -2.89 14.14
C GLN A 400 13.93 -1.64 14.80
N VAL A 401 13.37 -0.70 14.03
CA VAL A 401 12.68 0.47 14.60
C VAL A 401 11.59 0.02 15.56
N ILE A 402 10.68 -0.87 15.13
CA ILE A 402 9.58 -1.37 15.96
C ILE A 402 10.12 -2.09 17.20
N LEU A 403 11.11 -2.96 17.01
CA LEU A 403 11.64 -3.81 18.07
C LEU A 403 12.45 -3.01 19.10
N TRP A 404 13.39 -2.19 18.66
CA TRP A 404 14.24 -1.38 19.53
C TRP A 404 13.44 -0.30 20.25
N HIS A 405 12.47 0.33 19.58
CA HIS A 405 11.56 1.28 20.24
C HIS A 405 10.72 0.58 21.31
N GLY A 406 10.16 -0.59 21.01
CA GLY A 406 9.42 -1.41 21.97
C GLY A 406 10.27 -1.81 23.18
N MET A 407 11.49 -2.29 22.95
CA MET A 407 12.44 -2.62 24.02
C MET A 407 12.79 -1.39 24.87
N TRP A 408 13.08 -0.25 24.24
CA TRP A 408 13.35 1.00 24.95
C TRP A 408 12.19 1.41 25.87
N GLN A 409 10.94 1.30 25.39
CA GLN A 409 9.76 1.57 26.21
C GLN A 409 9.60 0.57 27.37
N LEU A 410 9.80 -0.73 27.13
CA LEU A 410 9.72 -1.75 28.17
C LEU A 410 10.76 -1.52 29.27
N TYR A 411 11.99 -1.13 28.91
CA TYR A 411 13.04 -0.83 29.88
C TYR A 411 12.73 0.41 30.73
N ARG A 412 12.02 1.40 30.16
CA ARG A 412 11.48 2.52 30.93
C ARG A 412 10.43 2.07 31.93
N VAL A 413 9.48 1.22 31.51
CA VAL A 413 8.48 0.63 32.41
C VAL A 413 9.14 -0.14 33.55
N ILE A 414 10.18 -0.93 33.26
CA ILE A 414 10.96 -1.64 34.28
C ILE A 414 11.63 -0.68 35.27
N THR A 415 12.18 0.43 34.78
CA THR A 415 12.81 1.46 35.62
C THR A 415 11.78 2.10 36.57
N GLU A 416 10.60 2.42 36.06
CA GLU A 416 9.49 2.96 36.86
C GLU A 416 9.00 1.96 37.93
N LEU A 417 8.82 0.70 37.55
CA LEU A 417 8.44 -0.37 38.47
C LEU A 417 9.49 -0.60 39.56
N ARG A 418 10.77 -0.55 39.22
CA ARG A 418 11.86 -0.67 40.20
C ARG A 418 11.79 0.44 41.24
N LEU A 419 11.51 1.68 40.84
CA LEU A 419 11.31 2.80 41.77
C LEU A 419 10.06 2.59 42.64
N TYR A 420 8.96 2.13 42.04
CA TYR A 420 7.72 1.83 42.77
C TYR A 420 7.92 0.76 43.86
N PHE A 421 8.51 -0.39 43.52
CA PHE A 421 8.72 -1.48 44.48
C PHE A 421 9.75 -1.10 45.56
N ARG A 422 10.77 -0.30 45.23
CA ARG A 422 11.68 0.27 46.24
C ARG A 422 10.96 1.17 47.23
N ALA A 423 10.07 2.03 46.75
CA ALA A 423 9.28 2.91 47.61
C ALA A 423 8.33 2.11 48.49
N ALA A 424 7.63 1.11 47.94
CA ALA A 424 6.71 0.26 48.68
C ALA A 424 7.42 -0.55 49.78
N ALA A 425 8.57 -1.16 49.46
CA ALA A 425 9.34 -1.94 50.43
C ALA A 425 9.86 -1.08 51.60
N ARG A 426 10.24 0.18 51.35
CA ARG A 426 10.65 1.12 52.42
C ARG A 426 9.50 1.50 53.37
N VAL A 427 8.25 1.43 52.90
CA VAL A 427 7.06 1.72 53.73
C VAL A 427 6.68 0.50 54.57
N GLU A 428 6.78 -0.70 54.02
CA GLU A 428 6.48 -1.96 54.75
C GLU A 428 7.56 -2.29 55.78
N ASP A 429 8.83 -2.03 55.46
CA ASP A 429 9.99 -2.56 56.18
C ASP A 429 10.63 -1.51 57.11
N GLY A 430 9.83 -0.74 57.86
CA GLY A 430 10.26 0.40 58.71
C GLY A 430 11.32 0.11 59.79
N ARG A 431 11.97 -1.06 59.79
CA ARG A 431 13.13 -1.48 60.61
C ARG A 431 14.23 -2.23 59.83
N GLY A 432 14.08 -2.48 58.52
CA GLY A 432 15.07 -3.17 57.68
C GLY A 432 16.20 -2.25 57.21
N SER A 433 17.42 -2.77 57.11
CA SER A 433 18.56 -2.01 56.56
C SER A 433 18.30 -1.64 55.08
N PRO A 434 18.62 -0.42 54.62
CA PRO A 434 18.43 -0.02 53.22
C PRO A 434 19.07 -0.98 52.20
N GLU A 435 20.17 -1.61 52.58
CA GLU A 435 20.96 -2.52 51.73
C GLU A 435 20.26 -3.85 51.44
N SER A 436 19.52 -4.43 52.40
CA SER A 436 18.81 -5.71 52.21
C SER A 436 17.59 -5.57 51.31
N VAL A 437 16.90 -4.42 51.37
CA VAL A 437 15.77 -4.08 50.49
C VAL A 437 16.26 -3.83 49.07
N ASP A 438 17.41 -3.17 48.89
CA ASP A 438 17.97 -2.91 47.58
C ASP A 438 18.43 -4.19 46.86
N ASP A 439 18.98 -5.18 47.58
CA ASP A 439 19.43 -6.44 46.98
C ASP A 439 18.26 -7.36 46.57
N ALA A 440 17.21 -7.45 47.40
CA ALA A 440 16.00 -8.22 47.10
C ALA A 440 15.20 -7.67 45.91
N VAL A 441 15.19 -6.33 45.73
CA VAL A 441 14.59 -5.71 44.55
C VAL A 441 15.52 -5.85 43.34
N SER A 442 16.83 -5.61 43.50
CA SER A 442 17.81 -5.68 42.39
C SER A 442 17.84 -7.05 41.70
N THR A 443 17.72 -8.15 42.46
CA THR A 443 17.68 -9.51 41.91
C THR A 443 16.48 -9.79 41.00
N ARG A 444 15.34 -9.11 41.20
CA ARG A 444 14.13 -9.25 40.36
C ARG A 444 14.21 -8.49 39.03
N PHE A 445 15.19 -7.60 38.86
CA PHE A 445 15.31 -6.68 37.73
C PHE A 445 16.61 -6.87 36.94
N LYS A 446 17.08 -8.12 36.80
CA LYS A 446 18.28 -8.46 36.04
C LYS A 446 17.95 -8.70 34.57
N PHE A 447 18.17 -7.69 33.74
CA PHE A 447 18.05 -7.76 32.28
C PHE A 447 19.37 -7.35 31.61
N PRO A 448 19.68 -7.87 30.41
CA PRO A 448 20.82 -7.39 29.63
C PRO A 448 20.70 -5.89 29.34
N PRO A 449 21.79 -5.10 29.31
CA PRO A 449 21.72 -3.71 28.87
C PRO A 449 21.31 -3.63 27.39
N LEU A 450 20.59 -2.57 27.00
CA LEU A 450 20.20 -2.38 25.59
C LEU A 450 21.38 -2.06 24.66
N GLU A 451 22.50 -1.57 25.21
CA GLU A 451 23.68 -1.16 24.44
C GLU A 451 23.30 -0.20 23.30
N HIS A 452 23.73 -0.48 22.07
CA HIS A 452 23.44 0.33 20.89
C HIS A 452 21.93 0.39 20.56
N ARG A 453 21.12 -0.58 21.00
CA ARG A 453 19.67 -0.63 20.76
C ARG A 453 18.91 0.44 21.55
N ALA A 454 19.57 1.07 22.52
CA ALA A 454 19.03 2.24 23.20
C ALA A 454 18.83 3.43 22.24
N ASP A 455 19.62 3.52 21.15
CA ASP A 455 19.41 4.49 20.06
C ASP A 455 18.45 3.92 19.01
N PHE A 456 17.18 3.77 19.39
CA PHE A 456 16.11 3.31 18.49
C PHE A 456 15.91 4.22 17.26
N ALA A 457 16.46 5.44 17.29
CA ALA A 457 16.38 6.39 16.17
C ALA A 457 17.45 6.14 15.09
N ALA A 458 18.52 5.38 15.38
CA ALA A 458 19.52 5.00 14.40
C ALA A 458 18.92 4.30 13.15
N PRO A 459 18.12 3.23 13.29
CA PRO A 459 17.50 2.59 12.13
C PRO A 459 16.49 3.51 11.41
N CYS A 460 15.83 4.44 12.11
CA CYS A 460 15.00 5.46 11.44
C CYS A 460 15.84 6.33 10.49
N ARG A 461 17.02 6.80 10.95
CA ARG A 461 17.95 7.59 10.13
C ARG A 461 18.46 6.79 8.93
N ASN A 462 18.75 5.50 9.10
CA ASN A 462 19.14 4.64 7.99
C ASN A 462 18.05 4.56 6.90
N ILE A 463 16.78 4.44 7.30
CA ILE A 463 15.65 4.45 6.38
C ILE A 463 15.56 5.79 5.65
N PHE A 464 15.68 6.92 6.36
CA PHE A 464 15.66 8.25 5.75
C PHE A 464 16.78 8.43 4.71
N GLN A 465 18.00 8.03 5.05
CA GLN A 465 19.14 8.10 4.13
C GLN A 465 18.99 7.18 2.91
N SER A 466 18.05 6.23 2.92
CA SER A 466 17.79 5.34 1.79
C SER A 466 16.75 5.87 0.79
N VAL A 467 16.03 6.95 1.15
CA VAL A 467 14.95 7.50 0.32
C VAL A 467 15.47 7.99 -1.02
N GLU A 468 16.62 8.67 -1.06
CA GLU A 468 17.17 9.20 -2.31
C GLU A 468 17.45 8.08 -3.32
N TYR A 469 18.06 6.97 -2.89
CA TYR A 469 18.26 5.79 -3.74
C TYR A 469 16.94 5.24 -4.27
N ALA A 470 15.94 5.09 -3.40
CA ALA A 470 14.63 4.57 -3.76
C ALA A 470 13.85 5.49 -4.72
N LEU A 471 14.16 6.78 -4.75
CA LEU A 471 13.54 7.77 -5.63
C LEU A 471 14.32 8.02 -6.93
N GLN A 472 15.41 7.29 -7.21
CA GLN A 472 16.10 7.39 -8.50
C GLN A 472 15.18 6.98 -9.67
N GLU A 473 15.31 7.65 -10.82
CA GLU A 473 14.42 7.43 -11.99
C GLU A 473 14.39 5.98 -12.48
N ASN A 474 15.54 5.30 -12.42
CA ASN A 474 15.70 3.91 -12.83
C ASN A 474 15.07 2.88 -11.87
N MET A 475 14.63 3.30 -10.68
CA MET A 475 13.93 2.43 -9.72
C MET A 475 12.43 2.31 -10.00
N LEU A 476 11.92 3.14 -10.93
CA LEU A 476 10.54 3.11 -11.43
C LEU A 476 9.52 3.08 -10.27
N ASP A 477 8.42 2.34 -10.42
CA ASP A 477 7.38 2.21 -9.38
C ASP A 477 7.81 1.34 -8.19
N GLN A 478 8.90 0.58 -8.30
CA GLN A 478 9.34 -0.37 -7.26
C GLN A 478 10.17 0.31 -6.17
N GLY A 479 10.90 1.37 -6.52
CA GLY A 479 11.65 2.19 -5.56
C GLY A 479 10.77 2.86 -4.50
N PRO A 480 9.77 3.68 -4.87
CA PRO A 480 8.84 4.29 -3.92
C PRO A 480 8.12 3.25 -3.03
N LYS A 481 7.74 2.10 -3.60
CA LYS A 481 7.13 0.98 -2.86
C LYS A 481 8.05 0.39 -1.80
N CYS A 482 9.35 0.30 -2.09
CA CYS A 482 10.37 -0.20 -1.18
C CYS A 482 10.44 0.62 0.12
N VAL A 483 10.34 1.94 0.02
CA VAL A 483 10.50 2.84 1.17
C VAL A 483 9.20 3.30 1.81
N ALA A 484 8.05 3.21 1.14
CA ALA A 484 6.78 3.78 1.61
C ALA A 484 6.39 3.34 3.04
N CYS A 485 6.38 2.03 3.31
CA CYS A 485 6.03 1.53 4.64
C CYS A 485 7.14 1.76 5.68
N PRO A 486 8.43 1.42 5.41
CA PRO A 486 9.54 1.74 6.31
C PRO A 486 9.62 3.21 6.71
N LEU A 487 9.48 4.13 5.75
CA LEU A 487 9.50 5.57 5.98
C LEU A 487 8.36 6.00 6.92
N ARG A 488 7.17 5.43 6.73
CA ARG A 488 6.03 5.69 7.62
C ARG A 488 6.25 5.14 9.03
N ILE A 489 6.81 3.93 9.17
CA ILE A 489 7.16 3.36 10.49
C ILE A 489 8.16 4.28 11.22
N ALA A 490 9.22 4.72 10.53
CA ALA A 490 10.21 5.64 11.10
C ALA A 490 9.59 6.99 11.50
N TYR A 491 8.79 7.60 10.63
CA TYR A 491 8.07 8.85 10.89
C TYR A 491 7.16 8.75 12.12
N GLU A 492 6.27 7.75 12.16
CA GLU A 492 5.30 7.54 13.24
C GLU A 492 6.00 7.28 14.59
N THR A 493 7.17 6.63 14.56
CA THR A 493 7.98 6.36 15.75
C THR A 493 8.62 7.63 16.29
N LEU A 494 9.19 8.49 15.41
CA LEU A 494 9.91 9.69 15.85
C LEU A 494 8.99 10.87 16.19
N ARG A 495 7.83 11.01 15.53
CA ARG A 495 6.97 12.20 15.68
C ARG A 495 6.48 12.47 17.10
N VAL A 496 6.45 11.46 17.97
CA VAL A 496 6.01 11.61 19.37
C VAL A 496 7.08 12.23 20.28
N TYR A 497 8.30 12.44 19.75
CA TYR A 497 9.47 12.90 20.48
C TYR A 497 9.93 14.27 19.97
N PRO A 498 9.82 15.33 20.80
CA PRO A 498 10.17 16.69 20.39
C PRO A 498 11.62 16.87 19.90
N GLN A 499 12.56 16.06 20.38
CA GLN A 499 13.97 16.17 20.00
C GLN A 499 14.25 15.80 18.54
N PHE A 500 13.35 15.07 17.87
CA PHE A 500 13.51 14.65 16.47
C PHE A 500 12.72 15.51 15.49
N LYS A 501 12.39 16.75 15.86
CA LYS A 501 11.55 17.65 15.05
C LYS A 501 12.10 17.89 13.64
N GLN A 502 13.43 17.97 13.48
CA GLN A 502 14.05 18.19 12.18
C GLN A 502 13.91 16.94 11.29
N GLU A 503 14.16 15.75 11.83
CA GLU A 503 14.00 14.49 11.12
C GLU A 503 12.54 14.24 10.72
N VAL A 504 11.60 14.57 11.60
CA VAL A 504 10.16 14.46 11.33
C VAL A 504 9.75 15.36 10.16
N ALA A 505 10.17 16.63 10.17
CA ALA A 505 9.88 17.56 9.07
C ALA A 505 10.53 17.13 7.75
N TRP A 506 11.72 16.52 7.81
CA TRP A 506 12.37 15.93 6.64
C TRP A 506 11.57 14.72 6.12
N ALA A 507 11.11 13.85 7.00
CA ALA A 507 10.34 12.66 6.64
C ALA A 507 8.97 13.01 6.03
N GLU A 508 8.33 14.09 6.44
CA GLU A 508 7.08 14.59 5.84
C GLU A 508 7.27 14.96 4.36
N ARG A 509 8.33 15.71 4.03
CA ARG A 509 8.68 16.02 2.63
C ARG A 509 8.98 14.76 1.83
N ALA A 510 9.75 13.84 2.41
CA ALA A 510 10.05 12.57 1.78
C ALA A 510 8.77 11.74 1.49
N GLN A 511 7.80 11.74 2.40
CA GLN A 511 6.51 11.08 2.20
C GLN A 511 5.74 11.70 1.04
N GLU A 512 5.62 13.02 0.98
CA GLU A 512 4.94 13.72 -0.13
C GLU A 512 5.55 13.35 -1.50
N MET A 513 6.88 13.25 -1.59
CA MET A 513 7.57 12.83 -2.80
C MET A 513 7.27 11.37 -3.18
N VAL A 514 7.19 10.47 -2.19
CA VAL A 514 6.82 9.06 -2.41
C VAL A 514 5.35 8.95 -2.84
N GLU A 515 4.44 9.73 -2.25
CA GLU A 515 3.02 9.77 -2.62
C GLU A 515 2.82 10.23 -4.07
N GLY A 516 3.60 11.22 -4.51
CA GLY A 516 3.59 11.71 -5.89
C GLY A 516 4.04 10.66 -6.94
N ARG A 517 4.71 9.58 -6.53
CA ARG A 517 5.30 8.55 -7.40
C ARG A 517 4.43 7.28 -7.50
N SER A 518 3.29 7.36 -8.19
CA SER A 518 2.42 6.22 -8.53
C SER A 518 1.77 5.46 -7.35
N LEU A 519 1.84 5.99 -6.12
CA LEU A 519 1.28 5.41 -4.89
C LEU A 519 0.15 6.27 -4.31
N ARG A 520 -0.83 6.63 -5.15
CA ARG A 520 -1.96 7.50 -4.80
C ARG A 520 -2.77 7.02 -3.59
N LEU A 521 -2.72 5.73 -3.28
CA LEU A 521 -3.38 5.15 -2.11
C LEU A 521 -2.94 5.79 -0.79
N LEU A 522 -1.67 6.18 -0.68
CA LEU A 522 -1.09 6.72 0.55
C LEU A 522 -1.76 8.03 0.99
N THR A 523 -2.19 8.86 0.04
CA THR A 523 -2.95 10.10 0.31
C THR A 523 -4.28 9.86 1.06
N TYR A 524 -4.81 8.63 1.04
CA TYR A 524 -6.03 8.25 1.76
C TYR A 524 -5.77 7.57 3.11
N TYR A 525 -4.51 7.44 3.51
CA TYR A 525 -4.15 7.03 4.86
C TYR A 525 -3.96 8.25 5.74
N ILE A 526 -4.89 8.45 6.68
CA ILE A 526 -4.74 9.46 7.72
C ILE A 526 -3.84 8.86 8.83
N PRO A 527 -2.80 9.57 9.28
CA PRO A 527 -2.02 9.17 10.45
C PRO A 527 -2.96 8.88 11.63
N ARG A 528 -2.80 7.72 12.30
CA ARG A 528 -3.56 7.45 13.53
C ARG A 528 -3.16 8.52 14.54
N ARG A 529 -4.11 9.24 15.14
CA ARG A 529 -3.83 10.24 16.19
C ARG A 529 -3.37 9.56 17.47
#